data_AF-A0A934W4P1-F1
#
_entry.id   AF-A0A934W4P1-F1
#
_cell.length_a   1.000
_cell.length_b   1.000
_cell.length_c   1.000
_cell.angle_alpha   90.00
_cell.angle_beta   90.00
_cell.angle_gamma   90.00
#
_symmetry.space_group_name_H-M   'P 1'
#
loop_
_entity.id
_entity.type
_entity.pdbx_description
1 polymer ?
#
loop_
_entity_poly.entity_id
_entity_poly.type
_entity_poly.pdbx_seq_one_letter_code
_entity_poly.pdbx_strand_id
1 'polypeptide(L)'
;MKTQRGFTMIEMTIAIILIGVVTIIVAPLLGELASSQNTAYRTRQITLNRKIAKAMIEYAKRVSPTGSLPMFYSNNSDLFAAPLNPSDNAQSNVYQMNGVPLEEANDDNRAAHLLRIFQRIGGLTQTVPLSRRSGPQVTITFEYGAVYNTTCSKGASCDKNAPDVSALMTSSNYGTWQPTPPDFGASYVSSWPVQMAMLADTDKLAQALQDAFSRYFDAQQAANPGSTANFYPNNGASTVASASSNQGCWYSWMSLNNSSLLDTVGLNRTMGVTAWGGNIEYCRDFDATGSSSPDAAPHYAAIRFNNNVSAGSAPDASIASNNVILSF
;
A
#
# COMPACT_ATOMS: atom_id res chain seq x y z
N MET A 1 -15.43 -39.16 -74.27
CA MET A 1 -15.38 -37.68 -74.41
C MET A 1 -16.55 -37.11 -73.63
N LYS A 2 -16.30 -36.40 -72.53
CA LYS A 2 -17.34 -35.71 -71.74
C LYS A 2 -17.58 -34.34 -72.36
N THR A 3 -18.81 -34.05 -72.77
CA THR A 3 -19.25 -32.77 -73.30
C THR A 3 -19.23 -31.71 -72.19
N GLN A 4 -18.29 -30.76 -72.27
CA GLN A 4 -18.35 -29.53 -71.48
C GLN A 4 -19.54 -28.71 -71.97
N ARG A 5 -20.58 -28.59 -71.14
CA ARG A 5 -21.63 -27.58 -71.33
C ARG A 5 -21.09 -26.25 -70.82
N GLY A 6 -20.98 -25.26 -71.71
CA GLY A 6 -20.59 -23.90 -71.35
C GLY A 6 -21.65 -23.24 -70.48
N PHE A 7 -21.21 -22.51 -69.45
CA PHE A 7 -22.06 -21.71 -68.57
C PHE A 7 -22.86 -20.68 -69.39
N THR A 8 -24.17 -20.59 -69.15
CA THR A 8 -25.01 -19.63 -69.86
C THR A 8 -24.86 -18.24 -69.22
N MET A 9 -24.95 -17.16 -70.02
CA MET A 9 -24.85 -15.78 -69.50
C MET A 9 -25.89 -15.49 -68.40
N ILE A 10 -27.06 -16.14 -68.49
CA ILE A 10 -28.14 -16.01 -67.51
C ILE A 10 -27.74 -16.60 -66.15
N GLU A 11 -27.06 -17.74 -66.10
CA GLU A 11 -26.56 -18.31 -64.84
C GLU A 11 -25.54 -17.40 -64.16
N MET A 12 -24.67 -16.73 -64.93
CA MET A 12 -23.71 -15.76 -64.38
C MET A 12 -24.41 -14.53 -63.79
N THR A 13 -25.43 -14.01 -64.47
CA THR A 13 -26.21 -12.86 -63.96
C THR A 13 -26.98 -13.22 -62.68
N ILE A 14 -27.60 -14.41 -62.63
CA ILE A 14 -28.29 -14.90 -61.42
C ILE A 14 -27.29 -15.08 -60.27
N ALA A 15 -26.11 -15.65 -60.53
CA ALA A 15 -25.07 -15.82 -59.52
C ALA A 15 -24.58 -14.47 -58.94
N ILE A 16 -24.38 -13.46 -59.79
CA ILE A 16 -23.96 -12.11 -59.33
C ILE A 16 -25.05 -11.45 -58.48
N ILE A 17 -26.33 -11.57 -58.87
CA ILE A 17 -27.44 -11.03 -58.08
C ILE A 17 -27.52 -11.73 -56.71
N LEU A 18 -27.40 -13.05 -56.67
CA LEU A 18 -27.40 -13.81 -55.42
C LEU A 18 -26.23 -13.41 -54.51
N ILE A 19 -25.03 -13.27 -55.07
CA ILE A 19 -23.86 -12.79 -54.31
C ILE A 19 -24.12 -11.37 -53.79
N GLY A 20 -24.65 -10.46 -54.62
CA GLY A 20 -24.98 -9.09 -54.22
C GLY A 20 -25.95 -9.03 -53.04
N VAL A 21 -27.03 -9.80 -53.10
CA VAL A 21 -28.03 -9.88 -52.01
C VAL A 21 -27.42 -10.48 -50.74
N VAL A 22 -26.64 -11.55 -50.85
CA VAL A 22 -25.96 -12.16 -49.69
C VAL A 22 -24.96 -11.19 -49.06
N THR A 23 -24.20 -10.44 -49.86
CA THR A 23 -23.22 -9.46 -49.34
C THR A 23 -23.90 -8.34 -48.55
N ILE A 24 -25.06 -7.86 -49.01
CA ILE A 24 -25.84 -6.81 -48.31
C ILE A 24 -26.32 -7.30 -46.94
N ILE A 25 -26.71 -8.58 -46.83
CA ILE A 25 -27.18 -9.16 -45.57
C ILE A 25 -26.01 -9.47 -44.61
N VAL A 26 -24.85 -9.87 -45.14
CA VAL A 26 -23.70 -10.29 -44.34
C VAL A 26 -22.83 -9.12 -43.86
N ALA A 27 -22.77 -8.00 -44.60
CA ALA A 27 -21.92 -6.86 -44.25
C ALA A 27 -22.21 -6.27 -42.84
N PRO A 28 -23.47 -6.08 -42.39
CA PRO A 28 -23.78 -5.63 -41.04
C PRO A 28 -23.31 -6.62 -39.96
N LEU A 29 -23.48 -7.93 -40.21
CA LEU A 29 -23.08 -8.99 -39.28
C LEU A 29 -21.56 -9.02 -39.06
N LEU A 30 -20.76 -8.73 -40.09
CA LEU A 30 -19.31 -8.62 -39.96
C LEU A 30 -18.89 -7.43 -39.08
N GLY A 31 -19.60 -6.30 -39.20
CA GLY A 31 -19.40 -5.12 -38.36
C GLY A 31 -19.73 -5.38 -36.89
N GLU A 32 -20.85 -6.04 -36.62
CA GLU A 32 -21.25 -6.46 -35.27
C GLU A 32 -20.28 -7.48 -34.67
N LEU A 33 -19.79 -8.42 -35.47
CA LEU A 33 -18.83 -9.41 -35.02
C LEU A 33 -17.49 -8.75 -34.64
N ALA A 34 -17.00 -7.80 -35.44
CA ALA A 34 -15.78 -7.05 -35.13
C ALA A 34 -15.94 -6.17 -33.88
N SER A 35 -17.07 -5.49 -33.72
CA SER A 35 -17.33 -4.66 -32.53
C SER A 35 -17.51 -5.51 -31.27
N SER A 36 -18.15 -6.67 -31.39
CA SER A 36 -18.31 -7.66 -30.32
C SER A 36 -16.97 -8.22 -29.87
N GLN A 37 -16.10 -8.63 -30.80
CA GLN A 37 -14.74 -9.10 -30.48
C GLN A 37 -13.91 -8.03 -29.77
N ASN A 38 -13.96 -6.78 -30.23
CA ASN A 38 -13.27 -5.68 -29.57
C ASN A 38 -13.80 -5.41 -28.16
N THR A 39 -15.11 -5.49 -27.96
CA THR A 39 -15.75 -5.32 -26.66
C THR A 39 -15.38 -6.45 -25.70
N ALA A 40 -15.40 -7.69 -26.17
CA ALA A 40 -14.99 -8.86 -25.40
C ALA A 40 -13.51 -8.78 -24.99
N TYR A 41 -12.64 -8.37 -25.91
CA TYR A 41 -11.23 -8.13 -25.63
C TYR A 41 -11.05 -7.05 -24.54
N ARG A 42 -11.66 -5.87 -24.70
CA ARG A 42 -11.57 -4.78 -23.73
C ARG A 42 -12.08 -5.21 -22.35
N THR A 43 -13.18 -5.95 -22.30
CA THR A 43 -13.77 -6.46 -21.06
C THR A 43 -12.87 -7.46 -20.35
N ARG A 44 -12.22 -8.37 -21.11
CA ARG A 44 -11.21 -9.29 -20.57
C ARG A 44 -10.03 -8.52 -19.95
N GLN A 45 -9.50 -7.54 -20.69
CA GLN A 45 -8.36 -6.75 -20.22
C GLN A 45 -8.69 -5.93 -18.97
N ILE A 46 -9.88 -5.31 -18.91
CA ILE A 46 -10.37 -4.63 -17.69
C ILE A 46 -10.42 -5.59 -16.50
N THR A 47 -10.95 -6.80 -16.72
CA THR A 47 -11.04 -7.82 -15.67
C THR A 47 -9.66 -8.24 -15.19
N LEU A 48 -8.70 -8.39 -16.10
CA LEU A 48 -7.32 -8.70 -15.75
C LEU A 48 -6.65 -7.55 -14.98
N ASN A 49 -6.85 -6.29 -15.38
CA ASN A 49 -6.32 -5.13 -14.65
C ASN A 49 -6.86 -5.07 -13.22
N ARG A 50 -8.13 -5.44 -13.00
CA ARG A 50 -8.70 -5.57 -11.65
C ARG A 50 -8.03 -6.66 -10.82
N LYS A 51 -7.72 -7.82 -11.43
CA LYS A 51 -6.96 -8.88 -10.76
C LYS A 51 -5.55 -8.44 -10.41
N ILE A 52 -4.87 -7.74 -11.32
CA ILE A 52 -3.54 -7.15 -11.08
C ILE A 52 -3.60 -6.14 -9.93
N ALA A 53 -4.54 -5.20 -9.95
CA ALA A 53 -4.73 -4.23 -8.87
C ALA A 53 -5.00 -4.91 -7.52
N LYS A 54 -5.81 -5.99 -7.50
CA LYS A 54 -6.01 -6.81 -6.30
C LYS A 54 -4.71 -7.49 -5.85
N ALA A 55 -3.93 -8.05 -6.77
CA ALA A 55 -2.65 -8.66 -6.46
C ALA A 55 -1.65 -7.66 -5.88
N MET A 56 -1.64 -6.40 -6.36
CA MET A 56 -0.83 -5.32 -5.79
C MET A 56 -1.21 -4.99 -4.35
N ILE A 57 -2.51 -5.01 -4.01
CA ILE A 57 -2.97 -4.83 -2.63
C ILE A 57 -2.55 -6.04 -1.77
N GLU A 58 -2.68 -7.25 -2.27
CA GLU A 58 -2.24 -8.45 -1.54
C GLU A 58 -0.71 -8.49 -1.35
N TYR A 59 0.06 -7.98 -2.31
CA TYR A 59 1.50 -7.79 -2.18
C TYR A 59 1.81 -6.80 -1.05
N ALA A 60 1.13 -5.66 -1.04
CA ALA A 60 1.28 -4.67 0.02
C ALA A 60 0.97 -5.25 1.41
N LYS A 61 -0.03 -6.12 1.53
CA LYS A 61 -0.38 -6.75 2.81
C LYS A 61 0.60 -7.82 3.28
N ARG A 62 1.14 -8.63 2.36
CA ARG A 62 1.83 -9.90 2.69
C ARG A 62 3.34 -9.82 2.56
N VAL A 63 3.82 -8.96 1.67
CA VAL A 63 5.23 -8.91 1.26
C VAL A 63 5.88 -7.60 1.69
N SER A 64 5.17 -6.47 1.52
CA SER A 64 5.73 -5.17 1.90
C SER A 64 5.72 -4.98 3.42
N PRO A 65 6.89 -4.76 4.07
CA PRO A 65 6.93 -4.48 5.51
C PRO A 65 6.21 -3.20 5.91
N THR A 66 6.12 -2.24 4.99
CA THR A 66 5.52 -0.91 5.22
C THR A 66 4.10 -0.80 4.66
N GLY A 67 3.53 -1.86 4.10
CA GLY A 67 2.23 -1.79 3.44
C GLY A 67 2.23 -1.00 2.12
N SER A 68 3.39 -0.83 1.47
CA SER A 68 3.55 -0.13 0.20
C SER A 68 3.12 -1.00 -0.98
N LEU A 69 2.59 -0.36 -2.03
CA LEU A 69 2.36 -1.01 -3.32
C LEU A 69 3.70 -1.40 -3.94
N PRO A 70 3.73 -2.42 -4.84
CA PRO A 70 4.95 -2.74 -5.55
C PRO A 70 5.49 -1.53 -6.33
N MET A 71 6.80 -1.49 -6.59
CA MET A 71 7.37 -0.55 -7.55
C MET A 71 6.93 -0.97 -8.96
N PHE A 72 6.68 0.01 -9.83
CA PHE A 72 6.61 -0.30 -11.26
C PHE A 72 7.98 -0.79 -11.73
N TYR A 73 7.96 -1.70 -12.69
CA TYR A 73 9.16 -2.24 -13.28
C TYR A 73 9.48 -1.49 -14.57
N SER A 74 10.74 -1.12 -14.77
CA SER A 74 11.18 -0.59 -16.05
C SER A 74 12.56 -1.14 -16.37
N ASN A 75 12.77 -1.54 -17.62
CA ASN A 75 14.09 -1.88 -18.13
C ASN A 75 14.35 -1.12 -19.43
N ASN A 76 15.62 -1.05 -19.82
CA ASN A 76 16.04 -0.24 -20.97
C ASN A 76 15.68 -0.85 -22.33
N SER A 77 15.05 -2.04 -22.37
CA SER A 77 14.90 -2.82 -23.60
C SER A 77 13.46 -3.15 -23.99
N ASP A 78 12.56 -3.42 -23.02
CA ASP A 78 11.36 -4.23 -23.32
C ASP A 78 10.10 -3.91 -22.51
N LEU A 79 10.22 -3.17 -21.40
CA LEU A 79 9.12 -2.90 -20.49
C LEU A 79 9.30 -1.53 -19.86
N PHE A 80 8.40 -0.60 -20.17
CA PHE A 80 8.26 0.68 -19.47
C PHE A 80 7.11 0.64 -18.45
N ALA A 81 7.37 1.12 -17.23
CA ALA A 81 6.40 1.24 -16.13
C ALA A 81 5.44 0.03 -15.96
N ALA A 82 5.97 -1.19 -16.11
CA ALA A 82 5.19 -2.41 -16.08
C ALA A 82 4.72 -2.77 -14.65
N PRO A 83 3.54 -3.40 -14.50
CA PRO A 83 2.98 -3.74 -13.18
C PRO A 83 3.70 -4.87 -12.46
N LEU A 84 4.42 -5.75 -13.15
CA LEU A 84 5.12 -6.90 -12.57
C LEU A 84 6.63 -6.81 -12.89
N ASN A 85 7.46 -6.93 -11.87
CA ASN A 85 8.87 -7.24 -12.06
C ASN A 85 9.03 -8.77 -12.23
N PRO A 86 9.43 -9.27 -13.42
CA PRO A 86 9.57 -10.70 -13.64
C PRO A 86 10.71 -11.36 -12.83
N SER A 87 11.65 -10.56 -12.29
CA SER A 87 12.70 -11.09 -11.41
C SER A 87 12.29 -11.17 -9.93
N ASP A 88 11.13 -10.61 -9.55
CA ASP A 88 10.62 -10.66 -8.19
C ASP A 88 9.68 -11.86 -8.02
N ASN A 89 10.24 -12.92 -7.42
CA ASN A 89 9.50 -14.15 -7.14
C ASN A 89 8.36 -13.94 -6.13
N ALA A 90 8.52 -13.05 -5.15
CA ALA A 90 7.48 -12.78 -4.17
C ALA A 90 6.29 -12.07 -4.83
N GLN A 91 6.56 -11.09 -5.69
CA GLN A 91 5.54 -10.43 -6.48
C GLN A 91 4.84 -11.41 -7.44
N SER A 92 5.62 -12.20 -8.18
CA SER A 92 5.09 -13.18 -9.14
C SER A 92 4.17 -14.21 -8.48
N ASN A 93 4.56 -14.74 -7.32
CA ASN A 93 3.75 -15.68 -6.55
C ASN A 93 2.40 -15.06 -6.12
N VAL A 94 2.41 -13.82 -5.63
CA VAL A 94 1.16 -13.12 -5.24
C VAL A 94 0.25 -12.89 -6.45
N TYR A 95 0.81 -12.59 -7.62
CA TYR A 95 0.04 -12.38 -8.86
C TYR A 95 -0.63 -13.68 -9.31
N GLN A 96 0.10 -14.79 -9.31
CA GLN A 96 -0.45 -16.11 -9.63
C GLN A 96 -1.55 -16.53 -8.63
N MET A 97 -1.34 -16.33 -7.33
CA MET A 97 -2.35 -16.60 -6.29
C MET A 97 -3.65 -15.79 -6.48
N ASN A 98 -3.57 -14.63 -7.13
CA ASN A 98 -4.72 -13.80 -7.48
C ASN A 98 -5.26 -14.07 -8.90
N GLY A 99 -4.78 -15.13 -9.56
CA GLY A 99 -5.27 -15.58 -10.87
C GLY A 99 -4.88 -14.67 -12.02
N VAL A 100 -3.73 -14.00 -11.92
CA VAL A 100 -3.07 -13.26 -13.00
C VAL A 100 -2.10 -14.20 -13.71
N PRO A 101 -2.31 -14.52 -15.00
CA PRO A 101 -1.31 -15.21 -15.82
C PRO A 101 -0.07 -14.32 -15.95
N LEU A 102 1.13 -14.86 -15.73
CA LEU A 102 2.35 -14.04 -15.69
C LEU A 102 2.71 -13.51 -17.08
N GLU A 103 2.44 -14.29 -18.11
CA GLU A 103 2.59 -13.93 -19.52
C GLU A 103 1.66 -12.78 -19.95
N GLU A 104 0.54 -12.58 -19.25
CA GLU A 104 -0.38 -11.47 -19.48
C GLU A 104 -0.28 -10.41 -18.37
N ALA A 105 0.72 -10.44 -17.49
CA ALA A 105 0.84 -9.45 -16.42
C ALA A 105 1.30 -8.10 -16.97
N ASN A 106 2.30 -8.10 -17.85
CA ASN A 106 2.93 -6.88 -18.37
C ASN A 106 2.45 -6.48 -19.77
N ASP A 107 1.85 -7.40 -20.52
CA ASP A 107 1.23 -7.14 -21.82
C ASP A 107 -0.06 -7.95 -22.02
N ASP A 108 -0.67 -7.87 -23.20
CA ASP A 108 -1.92 -8.56 -23.54
C ASP A 108 -1.73 -9.96 -24.15
N ASN A 109 -0.48 -10.44 -24.26
CA ASN A 109 -0.06 -11.70 -24.86
C ASN A 109 -0.63 -11.96 -26.28
N ARG A 110 -0.97 -10.89 -27.02
CA ARG A 110 -1.28 -10.99 -28.45
C ARG A 110 0.01 -10.92 -29.27
N ALA A 111 -0.07 -11.21 -30.56
CA ALA A 111 1.08 -11.10 -31.47
C ALA A 111 1.77 -9.72 -31.44
N ALA A 112 1.04 -8.65 -31.12
CA ALA A 112 1.58 -7.31 -30.98
C ALA A 112 2.09 -6.97 -29.57
N HIS A 113 1.82 -7.79 -28.55
CA HIS A 113 2.16 -7.57 -27.14
C HIS A 113 1.87 -6.14 -26.68
N LEU A 114 0.59 -5.78 -26.62
CA LEU A 114 0.17 -4.45 -26.19
C LEU A 114 0.46 -4.27 -24.71
N LEU A 115 1.24 -3.24 -24.38
CA LEU A 115 1.78 -3.04 -23.05
C LEU A 115 0.72 -2.64 -22.04
N ARG A 116 0.93 -3.08 -20.81
CA ARG A 116 0.20 -2.65 -19.63
C ARG A 116 1.08 -1.78 -18.76
N ILE A 117 0.56 -0.61 -18.43
CA ILE A 117 1.28 0.40 -17.66
C ILE A 117 0.69 0.46 -16.26
N PHE A 118 1.58 0.57 -15.28
CA PHE A 118 1.29 0.89 -13.89
C PHE A 118 1.91 2.24 -13.54
N GLN A 119 1.05 3.24 -13.36
CA GLN A 119 1.45 4.52 -12.78
C GLN A 119 1.20 4.50 -11.28
N ARG A 120 2.17 4.97 -10.50
CA ARG A 120 2.10 5.04 -9.04
C ARG A 120 2.57 6.42 -8.57
N ILE A 121 1.86 6.95 -7.59
CA ILE A 121 2.25 8.11 -6.81
C ILE A 121 2.44 7.64 -5.37
N GLY A 122 3.61 7.95 -4.82
CA GLY A 122 3.90 7.80 -3.40
C GLY A 122 3.84 9.13 -2.65
N GLY A 123 4.00 9.07 -1.33
CA GLY A 123 4.11 10.27 -0.50
C GLY A 123 2.79 11.03 -0.28
N LEU A 124 1.64 10.43 -0.60
CA LEU A 124 0.36 11.02 -0.24
C LEU A 124 0.16 10.88 1.27
N THR A 125 -0.16 11.96 1.96
CA THR A 125 -0.29 11.94 3.43
C THR A 125 -1.72 12.28 3.85
N GLN A 126 -2.21 11.59 4.88
CA GLN A 126 -3.45 11.94 5.54
C GLN A 126 -3.29 11.84 7.06
N THR A 127 -3.78 12.85 7.76
CA THR A 127 -3.81 12.87 9.22
C THR A 127 -5.12 12.26 9.69
N VAL A 128 -5.03 11.27 10.57
CA VAL A 128 -6.17 10.56 11.15
C VAL A 128 -5.99 10.35 12.65
N PRO A 129 -7.07 10.28 13.45
CA PRO A 129 -6.95 9.91 14.86
C PRO A 129 -6.43 8.47 15.02
N LEU A 130 -5.58 8.21 16.02
CA LEU A 130 -5.02 6.89 16.32
C LEU A 130 -6.11 5.81 16.46
N SER A 131 -7.18 6.10 17.22
CA SER A 131 -8.32 5.17 17.40
C SER A 131 -9.37 5.25 16.28
N ARG A 132 -9.02 5.90 15.15
CA ARG A 132 -9.87 6.22 13.99
C ARG A 132 -11.05 7.17 14.27
N ARG A 133 -11.53 7.25 15.52
CA ARG A 133 -12.66 8.10 15.93
C ARG A 133 -12.24 9.23 16.85
N SER A 134 -11.21 9.04 17.67
CA SER A 134 -10.75 10.01 18.66
C SER A 134 -9.26 9.84 18.98
N GLY A 135 -8.74 10.66 19.88
CA GLY A 135 -7.36 10.55 20.36
C GLY A 135 -6.35 11.35 19.54
N PRO A 136 -5.04 11.11 19.77
CA PRO A 136 -3.99 11.87 19.12
C PRO A 136 -3.99 11.63 17.61
N GLN A 137 -3.61 12.66 16.87
CA GLN A 137 -3.51 12.61 15.43
C GLN A 137 -2.20 11.94 15.01
N VAL A 138 -2.29 11.01 14.06
CA VAL A 138 -1.14 10.39 13.40
C VAL A 138 -1.19 10.67 11.91
N THR A 139 -0.02 10.75 11.30
CA THR A 139 0.12 10.92 9.85
C THR A 139 0.36 9.56 9.20
N ILE A 140 -0.49 9.25 8.23
CA ILE A 140 -0.41 8.06 7.39
C ILE A 140 0.01 8.48 6.00
N THR A 141 1.15 7.97 5.55
CA THR A 141 1.61 8.03 4.18
C THR A 141 1.07 6.82 3.44
N PHE A 142 0.42 7.07 2.30
CA PHE A 142 -0.13 6.05 1.43
C PHE A 142 0.23 6.33 -0.02
N GLU A 143 -0.15 5.39 -0.85
CA GLU A 143 0.18 5.35 -2.25
C GLU A 143 -1.07 5.08 -3.05
N TYR A 144 -1.09 5.63 -4.25
CA TYR A 144 -2.18 5.49 -5.19
C TYR A 144 -1.62 5.19 -6.57
N GLY A 145 -2.34 4.43 -7.36
CA GLY A 145 -1.93 4.14 -8.72
C GLY A 145 -3.05 3.62 -9.59
N ALA A 146 -2.74 3.47 -10.86
CA ALA A 146 -3.64 2.88 -11.84
C ALA A 146 -2.88 1.95 -12.78
N VAL A 147 -3.52 0.83 -13.08
CA VAL A 147 -3.07 -0.15 -14.07
C VAL A 147 -4.00 -0.08 -15.26
N TYR A 148 -3.47 0.13 -16.46
CA TYR A 148 -4.26 0.28 -17.69
C TYR A 148 -3.54 -0.29 -18.90
N ASN A 149 -4.29 -0.56 -19.97
CA ASN A 149 -3.74 -1.06 -21.23
C ASN A 149 -3.49 0.10 -22.19
N THR A 150 -2.42 -0.04 -22.95
CA THR A 150 -2.07 0.88 -24.04
C THR A 150 -2.29 0.22 -25.40
N THR A 151 -2.15 1.01 -26.47
CA THR A 151 -1.98 0.48 -27.83
C THR A 151 -0.52 0.36 -28.25
N CYS A 152 0.42 0.61 -27.33
CA CYS A 152 1.84 0.49 -27.62
C CYS A 152 2.24 -0.99 -27.65
N SER A 153 2.78 -1.45 -28.77
CA SER A 153 3.37 -2.78 -28.88
C SER A 153 4.75 -2.82 -28.24
N LYS A 154 5.08 -3.94 -27.59
CA LYS A 154 6.42 -4.19 -27.08
C LYS A 154 7.51 -3.92 -28.13
N GLY A 155 8.56 -3.21 -27.75
CA GLY A 155 9.68 -2.84 -28.62
C GLY A 155 9.42 -1.65 -29.56
N ALA A 156 8.21 -1.06 -29.56
CA ALA A 156 7.95 0.19 -30.26
C ALA A 156 8.59 1.39 -29.56
N SER A 157 8.63 2.56 -30.23
CA SER A 157 9.21 3.77 -29.65
C SER A 157 8.48 4.27 -28.40
N CYS A 158 7.17 3.99 -28.31
CA CYS A 158 6.31 4.32 -27.18
C CYS A 158 6.59 3.47 -25.91
N ASP A 159 7.40 2.41 -26.02
CA ASP A 159 7.82 1.53 -24.92
C ASP A 159 9.05 2.07 -24.17
N LYS A 160 9.54 3.28 -24.48
CA LYS A 160 10.85 3.74 -23.97
C LYS A 160 10.80 4.94 -23.04
N ASN A 161 9.89 5.90 -23.21
CA ASN A 161 10.11 7.24 -22.63
C ASN A 161 8.93 7.95 -21.94
N ALA A 162 7.70 7.44 -21.94
CA ALA A 162 6.57 8.00 -21.20
C ALA A 162 5.30 7.18 -21.48
N PRO A 163 4.23 7.30 -20.67
CA PRO A 163 2.91 6.92 -21.13
C PRO A 163 2.58 7.72 -22.40
N ASP A 164 2.50 7.03 -23.53
CA ASP A 164 2.51 7.63 -24.88
C ASP A 164 1.35 8.62 -25.11
N VAL A 165 0.17 8.33 -24.54
CA VAL A 165 -1.04 9.15 -24.74
C VAL A 165 -1.67 9.61 -23.42
N SER A 166 -1.72 8.74 -22.41
CA SER A 166 -2.25 9.11 -21.10
C SER A 166 -1.29 10.03 -20.33
N ALA A 167 -1.81 11.11 -19.75
CA ALA A 167 -1.03 12.01 -18.91
C ALA A 167 -0.39 11.27 -17.71
N LEU A 168 0.70 11.82 -17.17
CA LEU A 168 1.27 11.33 -15.93
C LEU A 168 0.33 11.62 -14.74
N MET A 169 0.18 10.62 -13.87
CA MET A 169 -0.51 10.74 -12.61
C MET A 169 0.38 11.52 -11.64
N THR A 170 -0.18 12.53 -11.00
CA THR A 170 0.47 13.42 -10.05
C THR A 170 -0.39 13.57 -8.80
N SER A 171 0.18 14.10 -7.72
CA SER A 171 -0.55 14.38 -6.47
C SER A 171 -1.74 15.34 -6.66
N SER A 172 -1.76 16.15 -7.73
CA SER A 172 -2.86 17.08 -8.01
C SER A 172 -3.99 16.46 -8.84
N ASN A 173 -3.73 15.39 -9.60
CA ASN A 173 -4.71 14.79 -10.50
C ASN A 173 -5.12 13.34 -10.14
N TYR A 174 -4.51 12.68 -9.16
CA TYR A 174 -4.76 11.25 -8.90
C TYR A 174 -6.24 10.89 -8.68
N GLY A 175 -7.04 11.79 -8.11
CA GLY A 175 -8.46 11.57 -7.86
C GLY A 175 -9.36 11.73 -9.10
N THR A 176 -8.86 12.36 -10.16
CA THR A 176 -9.59 12.62 -11.42
C THR A 176 -8.89 12.03 -12.65
N TRP A 177 -7.70 11.45 -12.47
CA TRP A 177 -6.90 10.87 -13.54
C TRP A 177 -7.67 9.74 -14.22
N GLN A 178 -7.59 9.70 -15.55
CA GLN A 178 -8.16 8.65 -16.39
C GLN A 178 -7.22 8.42 -17.58
N PRO A 179 -7.17 7.20 -18.14
CA PRO A 179 -6.42 6.95 -19.36
C PRO A 179 -7.04 7.74 -20.52
N THR A 180 -6.20 8.32 -21.37
CA THR A 180 -6.63 9.03 -22.57
C THR A 180 -6.70 8.06 -23.74
N PRO A 181 -7.81 8.00 -24.50
CA PRO A 181 -7.90 7.14 -25.68
C PRO A 181 -6.71 7.35 -26.62
N PRO A 182 -6.14 6.26 -27.18
CA PRO A 182 -6.72 4.93 -27.28
C PRO A 182 -6.48 4.01 -26.06
N ASP A 183 -5.72 4.46 -25.06
CA ASP A 183 -5.51 3.73 -23.80
C ASP A 183 -6.85 3.48 -23.09
N PHE A 184 -6.95 2.36 -22.38
CA PHE A 184 -8.23 1.97 -21.79
C PHE A 184 -8.09 1.05 -20.59
N GLY A 185 -9.22 0.86 -19.91
CA GLY A 185 -9.41 -0.19 -18.92
C GLY A 185 -8.65 0.01 -17.63
N ALA A 186 -8.51 1.26 -17.18
CA ALA A 186 -7.88 1.57 -15.91
C ALA A 186 -8.55 0.84 -14.73
N SER A 187 -7.72 0.22 -13.90
CA SER A 187 -8.07 -0.26 -12.58
C SER A 187 -7.22 0.48 -11.55
N TYR A 188 -7.88 1.11 -10.61
CA TYR A 188 -7.25 1.90 -9.56
C TYR A 188 -6.83 1.02 -8.39
N VAL A 189 -5.73 1.40 -7.76
CA VAL A 189 -5.17 0.71 -6.60
C VAL A 189 -4.70 1.73 -5.57
N SER A 190 -4.94 1.45 -4.28
CA SER A 190 -4.46 2.27 -3.19
C SER A 190 -3.97 1.41 -2.03
N SER A 191 -2.85 1.80 -1.41
CA SER A 191 -2.41 1.19 -0.16
C SER A 191 -3.20 1.69 1.06
N TRP A 192 -4.04 2.72 0.91
CA TRP A 192 -4.79 3.31 2.03
C TRP A 192 -5.52 2.28 2.92
N PRO A 193 -6.26 1.30 2.40
CA PRO A 193 -6.91 0.30 3.25
C PRO A 193 -5.92 -0.58 4.04
N VAL A 194 -4.74 -0.85 3.47
CA VAL A 194 -3.67 -1.60 4.14
C VAL A 194 -3.07 -0.77 5.27
N GLN A 195 -2.76 0.49 4.99
CA GLN A 195 -2.25 1.44 5.98
C GLN A 195 -3.24 1.61 7.16
N MET A 196 -4.54 1.70 6.87
CA MET A 196 -5.56 1.79 7.91
C MET A 196 -5.69 0.51 8.73
N ALA A 197 -5.50 -0.67 8.13
CA ALA A 197 -5.47 -1.93 8.88
C ALA A 197 -4.27 -1.97 9.85
N MET A 198 -3.08 -1.60 9.37
CA MET A 198 -1.87 -1.48 10.18
C MET A 198 -2.02 -0.46 11.31
N LEU A 199 -2.75 0.63 11.08
CA LEU A 199 -3.08 1.60 12.13
C LEU A 199 -3.93 0.98 13.24
N ALA A 200 -4.94 0.19 12.89
CA ALA A 200 -5.75 -0.48 13.91
C ALA A 200 -4.97 -1.53 14.71
N ASP A 201 -4.02 -2.21 14.08
CA ASP A 201 -3.17 -3.15 14.81
C ASP A 201 -2.21 -2.42 15.75
N THR A 202 -1.70 -1.25 15.33
CA THR A 202 -0.90 -0.36 16.19
C THR A 202 -1.72 0.20 17.35
N ASP A 203 -2.97 0.62 17.12
CA ASP A 203 -3.87 1.11 18.17
C ASP A 203 -4.20 0.03 19.21
N LYS A 204 -4.55 -1.19 18.77
CA LYS A 204 -4.76 -2.34 19.69
C LYS A 204 -3.52 -2.66 20.51
N LEU A 205 -2.35 -2.62 19.88
CA LEU A 205 -1.08 -2.85 20.54
C LEU A 205 -0.80 -1.75 21.57
N ALA A 206 -1.02 -0.47 21.23
CA ALA A 206 -0.84 0.66 22.14
C ALA A 206 -1.78 0.56 23.35
N GLN A 207 -3.03 0.15 23.16
CA GLN A 207 -3.98 -0.09 24.25
C GLN A 207 -3.52 -1.25 25.15
N ALA A 208 -3.07 -2.36 24.57
CA ALA A 208 -2.55 -3.49 25.35
C ALA A 208 -1.29 -3.12 26.16
N LEU A 209 -0.40 -2.29 25.59
CA LEU A 209 0.76 -1.76 26.30
C LEU A 209 0.33 -0.85 27.46
N GLN A 210 -0.59 0.08 27.24
CA GLN A 210 -1.13 0.93 28.31
C GLN A 210 -1.72 0.08 29.43
N ASP A 211 -2.62 -0.86 29.12
CA ASP A 211 -3.26 -1.71 30.14
C ASP A 211 -2.25 -2.53 30.96
N ALA A 212 -1.19 -3.03 30.33
CA ALA A 212 -0.14 -3.78 31.02
C ALA A 212 0.74 -2.86 31.89
N PHE A 213 1.15 -1.71 31.34
CA PHE A 213 2.02 -0.78 32.04
C PHE A 213 1.31 0.01 33.13
N SER A 214 0.03 0.34 33.00
CA SER A 214 -0.78 0.93 34.08
C SER A 214 -0.85 -0.02 35.26
N ARG A 215 -1.18 -1.30 35.04
CA ARG A 215 -1.19 -2.31 36.11
C ARG A 215 0.16 -2.49 36.77
N TYR A 216 1.22 -2.50 35.96
CA TYR A 216 2.57 -2.57 36.47
C TYR A 216 2.91 -1.34 37.33
N PHE A 217 2.56 -0.15 36.85
CA PHE A 217 2.78 1.13 37.53
C PHE A 217 2.00 1.24 38.84
N ASP A 218 0.72 0.86 38.86
CA ASP A 218 -0.12 0.81 40.06
C ASP A 218 0.45 -0.14 41.13
N ALA A 219 0.92 -1.31 40.70
CA ALA A 219 1.56 -2.28 41.59
C ALA A 219 2.86 -1.74 42.21
N GLN A 220 3.60 -0.89 41.50
CA GLN A 220 4.79 -0.22 42.03
C GLN A 220 4.41 0.91 43.02
N GLN A 221 3.39 1.72 42.70
CA GLN A 221 2.91 2.78 43.59
C GLN A 221 2.31 2.25 44.91
N ALA A 222 1.72 1.06 44.90
CA ALA A 222 1.14 0.45 46.09
C ALA A 222 2.17 0.06 47.17
N ALA A 223 3.47 0.17 46.87
CA ALA A 223 4.53 -0.18 47.78
C ALA A 223 4.96 1.02 48.66
N ASN A 224 5.28 0.77 49.94
CA ASN A 224 5.59 1.75 51.01
C ASN A 224 6.17 3.12 50.55
N PRO A 225 5.48 4.25 50.81
CA PRO A 225 5.78 5.60 50.27
C PRO A 225 7.08 6.26 50.77
N GLY A 226 7.81 5.64 51.70
CA GLY A 226 9.13 6.11 52.17
C GLY A 226 10.32 5.29 51.64
N SER A 227 10.06 4.32 50.75
CA SER A 227 11.08 3.40 50.27
C SER A 227 11.66 3.86 48.93
N THR A 228 12.98 4.09 48.91
CA THR A 228 13.74 4.22 47.65
C THR A 228 13.85 2.90 46.87
N ALA A 229 13.37 1.79 47.44
CA ALA A 229 13.36 0.47 46.80
C ALA A 229 12.04 0.17 46.06
N ASN A 230 11.01 1.02 46.19
CA ASN A 230 9.67 0.80 45.63
C ASN A 230 9.41 1.49 44.30
N PHE A 231 10.38 2.24 43.80
CA PHE A 231 10.24 2.96 42.55
C PHE A 231 11.15 2.31 41.50
N TYR A 232 10.56 1.29 40.85
CA TYR A 232 10.90 0.83 39.51
C TYR A 232 12.19 -0.02 39.38
N PRO A 233 12.24 -0.97 38.43
CA PRO A 233 13.42 -1.79 38.21
C PRO A 233 14.56 -0.88 37.74
N ASN A 234 15.70 -1.03 38.42
CA ASN A 234 16.95 -0.29 38.18
C ASN A 234 17.64 -0.70 36.85
N ASN A 235 16.87 -1.15 35.86
CA ASN A 235 17.37 -1.77 34.64
C ASN A 235 17.52 -0.77 33.49
N GLY A 236 18.37 0.23 33.67
CA GLY A 236 19.09 0.83 32.53
C GLY A 236 19.03 2.35 32.35
N ALA A 237 18.14 3.07 33.02
CA ALA A 237 18.15 4.53 33.01
C ALA A 237 18.48 5.09 34.40
N SER A 238 19.77 5.26 34.64
CA SER A 238 20.33 5.75 35.90
C SER A 238 20.57 7.26 35.91
N THR A 239 20.47 7.93 34.76
CA THR A 239 20.68 9.36 34.63
C THR A 239 19.36 10.12 34.61
N VAL A 240 19.13 10.93 35.64
CA VAL A 240 18.09 11.94 35.65
C VAL A 240 18.36 12.94 34.52
N ALA A 241 17.42 13.07 33.58
CA ALA A 241 17.38 14.09 32.55
C ALA A 241 16.32 15.13 32.91
N SER A 242 16.48 16.39 32.51
CA SER A 242 15.42 17.38 32.72
C SER A 242 14.22 17.04 31.85
N ALA A 243 13.04 16.88 32.47
CA ALA A 243 11.79 16.57 31.77
C ALA A 243 11.50 17.56 30.63
N SER A 244 11.77 18.86 30.80
CA SER A 244 11.56 19.88 29.76
C SER A 244 12.43 19.66 28.51
N SER A 245 13.63 19.08 28.67
CA SER A 245 14.56 18.77 27.57
C SER A 245 14.39 17.35 27.00
N ASN A 246 13.74 16.46 27.74
CA ASN A 246 13.55 15.05 27.38
C ASN A 246 12.08 14.71 27.14
N GLN A 247 11.33 15.70 26.64
CA GLN A 247 9.92 15.55 26.22
C GLN A 247 9.03 14.95 27.31
N GLY A 248 9.21 15.43 28.53
CA GLY A 248 8.46 15.05 29.72
C GLY A 248 9.03 13.87 30.49
N CYS A 249 10.06 13.17 30.03
CA CYS A 249 10.57 12.01 30.75
C CYS A 249 11.77 12.34 31.66
N TRP A 250 11.70 12.02 32.96
CA TRP A 250 12.81 12.26 33.90
C TRP A 250 13.95 11.25 33.79
N TYR A 251 13.67 10.01 33.39
CA TYR A 251 14.63 8.90 33.43
C TYR A 251 14.83 8.25 32.07
N SER A 252 14.99 9.05 31.01
CA SER A 252 15.18 8.61 29.63
C SER A 252 14.05 7.73 29.07
N TRP A 253 13.87 7.81 27.76
CA TRP A 253 12.93 6.94 27.07
C TRP A 253 13.59 5.60 26.79
N MET A 254 12.95 4.52 27.24
CA MET A 254 13.45 3.15 27.08
C MET A 254 12.76 2.48 25.91
N SER A 255 13.54 1.99 24.93
CA SER A 255 12.96 1.26 23.81
C SER A 255 12.41 -0.10 24.26
N LEU A 256 11.15 -0.37 23.92
CA LEU A 256 10.46 -1.59 24.33
C LEU A 256 10.92 -2.82 23.56
N ASN A 257 11.43 -2.67 22.34
CA ASN A 257 11.92 -3.80 21.54
C ASN A 257 13.26 -4.38 22.03
N ASN A 258 14.06 -3.57 22.74
CA ASN A 258 15.42 -3.90 23.17
C ASN A 258 15.56 -4.05 24.69
N SER A 259 14.50 -3.79 25.45
CA SER A 259 14.50 -3.92 26.90
C SER A 259 13.83 -5.22 27.35
N SER A 260 14.25 -5.74 28.51
CA SER A 260 13.56 -6.86 29.17
C SER A 260 12.25 -6.43 29.84
N LEU A 261 11.83 -5.18 29.64
CA LEU A 261 10.69 -4.60 30.34
C LEU A 261 9.38 -5.25 29.89
N LEU A 262 9.24 -5.56 28.60
CA LEU A 262 8.08 -6.30 28.09
C LEU A 262 7.97 -7.68 28.75
N ASP A 263 9.11 -8.38 28.93
CA ASP A 263 9.13 -9.68 29.60
C ASP A 263 8.67 -9.56 31.07
N THR A 264 9.07 -8.48 31.78
CA THR A 264 8.65 -8.20 33.17
C THR A 264 7.14 -8.01 33.30
N VAL A 265 6.50 -7.38 32.31
CA VAL A 265 5.03 -7.16 32.30
C VAL A 265 4.26 -8.29 31.60
N GLY A 266 4.94 -9.39 31.25
CA GLY A 266 4.31 -10.57 30.64
C GLY A 266 3.88 -10.37 29.18
N LEU A 267 4.49 -9.43 28.46
CA LEU A 267 4.22 -9.15 27.06
C LEU A 267 5.35 -9.64 26.14
N ASN A 268 5.01 -9.92 24.88
CA ASN A 268 5.98 -10.36 23.88
C ASN A 268 6.81 -9.18 23.37
N ARG A 269 8.12 -9.36 23.19
CA ARG A 269 9.06 -8.37 22.62
C ARG A 269 8.63 -7.80 21.28
N THR A 270 7.90 -8.56 20.47
CA THR A 270 7.35 -8.06 19.18
C THR A 270 6.33 -6.94 19.36
N MET A 271 5.80 -6.74 20.57
CA MET A 271 4.90 -5.64 20.89
C MET A 271 5.64 -4.31 21.12
N GLY A 272 6.97 -4.29 21.06
CA GLY A 272 7.78 -3.07 21.22
C GLY A 272 7.89 -2.21 19.95
N VAL A 273 7.18 -2.56 18.88
CA VAL A 273 7.20 -1.83 17.60
C VAL A 273 5.79 -1.64 17.05
N THR A 274 5.57 -0.57 16.29
CA THR A 274 4.34 -0.35 15.53
C THR A 274 4.20 -1.38 14.41
N ALA A 275 3.03 -1.44 13.76
CA ALA A 275 2.81 -2.32 12.61
C ALA A 275 3.78 -2.06 11.44
N TRP A 276 4.39 -0.87 11.38
CA TRP A 276 5.40 -0.49 10.39
C TRP A 276 6.84 -0.71 10.84
N GLY A 277 7.05 -1.27 12.04
CA GLY A 277 8.38 -1.53 12.61
C GLY A 277 9.01 -0.34 13.34
N GLY A 278 8.29 0.77 13.51
CA GLY A 278 8.79 1.92 14.29
C GLY A 278 8.83 1.60 15.78
N ASN A 279 9.91 1.96 16.47
CA ASN A 279 10.07 1.65 17.89
C ASN A 279 9.02 2.36 18.75
N ILE A 280 8.53 1.65 19.76
CA ILE A 280 7.75 2.23 20.86
C ILE A 280 8.69 2.33 22.06
N GLU A 281 8.65 3.47 22.72
CA GLU A 281 9.46 3.74 23.90
C GLU A 281 8.57 3.97 25.12
N TYR A 282 9.09 3.63 26.29
CA TYR A 282 8.42 3.78 27.57
C TYR A 282 9.20 4.73 28.48
N CYS A 283 8.46 5.58 29.18
CA CYS A 283 8.95 6.42 30.26
C CYS A 283 8.24 6.03 31.55
N ARG A 284 9.01 5.78 32.61
CA ARG A 284 8.48 5.42 33.93
C ARG A 284 7.99 6.61 34.76
N ASP A 285 8.59 7.78 34.54
CA ASP A 285 8.38 8.99 35.33
C ASP A 285 8.22 10.16 34.36
N PHE A 286 6.98 10.28 33.89
CA PHE A 286 6.56 11.22 32.87
C PHE A 286 5.84 12.40 33.52
N ASP A 287 6.37 13.60 33.29
CA ASP A 287 5.75 14.88 33.60
C ASP A 287 5.73 15.74 32.34
N ALA A 288 4.56 15.86 31.72
CA ALA A 288 4.37 16.66 30.51
C ALA A 288 4.76 18.15 30.69
N THR A 289 4.71 18.66 31.92
CA THR A 289 4.98 20.07 32.24
C THR A 289 6.42 20.32 32.70
N GLY A 290 7.12 19.27 33.14
CA GLY A 290 8.43 19.37 33.79
C GLY A 290 8.43 20.29 35.02
N SER A 291 7.28 20.39 35.71
CA SER A 291 7.08 21.27 36.86
C SER A 291 7.38 20.60 38.20
N SER A 292 7.45 19.27 38.25
CA SER A 292 7.82 18.51 39.44
C SER A 292 9.33 18.26 39.52
N SER A 293 9.81 17.72 40.64
CA SER A 293 11.15 17.14 40.73
C SER A 293 11.12 15.66 40.29
N PRO A 294 12.26 15.06 39.91
CA PRO A 294 12.33 13.61 39.70
C PRO A 294 11.75 12.87 40.90
N ASP A 295 11.02 11.79 40.66
CA ASP A 295 10.37 10.99 41.70
C ASP A 295 9.46 11.81 42.65
N ALA A 296 8.85 12.89 42.17
CA ALA A 296 7.81 13.61 42.92
C ALA A 296 6.43 13.45 42.31
N ALA A 297 5.44 13.25 43.18
CA ALA A 297 4.04 13.19 42.80
C ALA A 297 3.55 14.51 42.15
N PRO A 298 2.62 14.45 41.18
CA PRO A 298 2.01 13.24 40.61
C PRO A 298 2.97 12.50 39.65
N HIS A 299 3.11 11.20 39.83
CA HIS A 299 3.85 10.34 38.91
C HIS A 299 2.92 9.84 37.82
N TYR A 300 3.35 9.93 36.57
CA TYR A 300 2.71 9.22 35.46
C TYR A 300 3.73 8.35 34.77
N ALA A 301 3.27 7.30 34.11
CA ALA A 301 4.05 6.60 33.12
C ALA A 301 3.53 6.96 31.73
N ALA A 302 4.37 6.78 30.71
CA ALA A 302 3.95 7.05 29.35
C ALA A 302 4.63 6.13 28.35
N ILE A 303 3.95 5.90 27.23
CA ILE A 303 4.58 5.36 26.02
C ILE A 303 4.61 6.43 24.93
N ARG A 304 5.61 6.37 24.06
CA ARG A 304 5.69 7.22 22.87
C ARG A 304 6.07 6.46 21.62
N PHE A 305 5.62 6.97 20.48
CA PHE A 305 6.01 6.54 19.14
C PHE A 305 5.92 7.71 18.16
N ASN A 306 6.58 7.58 17.00
CA ASN A 306 6.57 8.64 15.99
C ASN A 306 5.15 8.89 15.43
N ASN A 307 4.75 10.15 15.28
CA ASN A 307 3.43 10.53 14.79
C ASN A 307 3.25 10.20 13.30
N ASN A 308 4.33 10.15 12.52
CA ASN A 308 4.36 9.62 11.17
C ASN A 308 4.55 8.11 11.22
N VAL A 309 3.54 7.42 11.77
CA VAL A 309 3.58 5.98 12.07
C VAL A 309 3.91 5.14 10.83
N SER A 310 3.46 5.58 9.65
CA SER A 310 3.68 4.89 8.37
C SER A 310 5.14 4.89 7.88
N ALA A 311 5.98 5.79 8.41
CA ALA A 311 7.39 5.83 8.06
C ALA A 311 8.23 4.76 8.77
N GLY A 312 7.64 4.02 9.72
CA GLY A 312 8.37 3.01 10.51
C GLY A 312 9.55 3.58 11.29
N SER A 313 9.57 4.90 11.53
CA SER A 313 10.66 5.60 12.18
C SER A 313 10.55 5.50 13.70
N ALA A 314 11.69 5.54 14.39
CA ALA A 314 11.74 5.68 15.84
C ALA A 314 11.19 7.06 16.29
N PRO A 315 10.86 7.22 17.58
CA PRO A 315 10.49 8.52 18.13
C PRO A 315 11.58 9.55 17.90
N ASP A 316 11.18 10.79 17.59
CA ASP A 316 12.10 11.89 17.37
C ASP A 316 12.46 12.52 18.72
N ALA A 317 13.68 12.28 19.22
CA ALA A 317 14.13 12.83 20.49
C ALA A 317 14.30 14.37 20.47
N SER A 318 14.40 14.99 19.29
CA SER A 318 14.64 16.42 19.12
C SER A 318 13.35 17.25 18.98
N ILE A 319 12.29 16.67 18.41
CA ILE A 319 11.04 17.38 18.11
C ILE A 319 9.86 16.65 18.77
N ALA A 320 9.37 17.19 19.90
CA ALA A 320 8.27 16.58 20.66
C ALA A 320 6.97 16.46 19.84
N SER A 321 6.68 17.43 18.97
CA SER A 321 5.48 17.39 18.12
C SER A 321 5.48 16.27 17.08
N ASN A 322 6.64 15.66 16.82
CA ASN A 322 6.78 14.51 15.93
C ASN A 322 6.45 13.19 16.64
N ASN A 323 6.08 13.21 17.92
CA ASN A 323 5.75 12.03 18.68
C ASN A 323 4.30 12.07 19.18
N VAL A 324 3.69 10.90 19.20
CA VAL A 324 2.48 10.64 19.99
C VAL A 324 2.92 10.15 21.34
N ILE A 325 2.43 10.78 22.41
CA ILE A 325 2.67 10.38 23.79
C ILE A 325 1.34 9.99 24.42
N LEU A 326 1.30 8.82 25.05
CA LEU A 326 0.14 8.28 25.73
C LEU A 326 0.53 8.04 27.19
N SER A 327 0.03 8.89 28.09
CA SER A 327 0.28 8.82 29.53
C SER A 327 -0.82 8.08 30.27
N PHE A 328 -0.47 7.44 31.37
CA PHE A 328 -1.37 6.69 32.26
C PHE A 328 -0.85 6.64 33.69
#